data_AF-A0A3D5W6N4-F1
#
_entry.id   AF-A0A3D5W6N4-F1
#
_cell.length_a   1.000
_cell.length_b   1.000
_cell.length_c   1.000
_cell.angle_alpha   90.00
_cell.angle_beta   90.00
_cell.angle_gamma   90.00
#
_symmetry.space_group_name_H-M   'P 1'
#
loop_
_entity.id
_entity.type
_entity.pdbx_description
1 polymer ?
#
loop_
_entity_poly.entity_id
_entity_poly.type
_entity_poly.pdbx_seq_one_letter_code
_entity_poly.pdbx_strand_id
1 'polypeptide(L)'
;METPNERLFINEAVCEGCGDCGEQSNCVALVPVETDLGRKRAIDQSACNLDYSCNKGFCPSFASVIGGQRKMATPKAQPVSPDESAIADPIDTRIDRPYCIALTGVGGTGVVTIGAIIGMAAHIAKMGCSVLDMAGLAQKGGAVTSHIILTA
;
A
#
# COMPACT_ATOMS: atom_id res chain seq x y z
N MET A 1 14.99 -2.42 -17.70
CA MET A 1 13.75 -2.87 -18.37
C MET A 1 12.95 -1.62 -18.66
N GLU A 2 12.60 -1.37 -19.92
CA GLU A 2 11.71 -0.27 -20.27
C GLU A 2 10.31 -0.58 -19.74
N THR A 3 9.64 0.44 -19.19
CA THR A 3 8.24 0.29 -18.78
C THR A 3 7.40 0.14 -20.06
N PRO A 4 6.56 -0.90 -20.18
CA PRO A 4 5.67 -1.05 -21.32
C PRO A 4 4.88 0.24 -21.59
N ASN A 5 4.77 0.60 -22.87
CA ASN A 5 4.03 1.79 -23.31
C ASN A 5 2.52 1.55 -23.42
N GLU A 6 2.03 0.43 -22.91
CA GLU A 6 0.62 0.04 -22.89
C GLU A 6 0.12 0.03 -21.46
N ARG A 7 -1.14 0.42 -21.26
CA ARG A 7 -1.83 0.30 -19.98
C ARG A 7 -3.22 -0.26 -20.19
N LEU A 8 -3.59 -1.23 -19.36
CA LEU A 8 -4.94 -1.77 -19.32
C LEU A 8 -5.81 -0.98 -18.35
N PHE A 9 -7.05 -0.75 -18.77
CA PHE A 9 -8.13 -0.18 -18.00
C PHE A 9 -9.36 -1.09 -18.10
N ILE A 10 -10.28 -0.95 -17.15
CA ILE A 10 -11.58 -1.61 -17.19
C ILE A 10 -12.63 -0.53 -17.42
N ASN A 11 -13.42 -0.68 -18.49
CA ASN A 11 -14.57 0.17 -18.73
C ASN A 11 -15.71 -0.22 -17.79
N GLU A 12 -15.96 0.62 -16.78
CA GLU A 12 -16.97 0.41 -15.75
C GLU A 12 -18.40 0.29 -16.31
N ALA A 13 -18.67 0.91 -17.47
CA ALA A 13 -19.98 0.81 -18.14
C ALA A 13 -20.23 -0.55 -18.81
N VAL A 14 -19.17 -1.34 -19.03
CA VAL A 14 -19.23 -2.69 -19.64
C VAL A 14 -18.97 -3.78 -18.61
N CYS A 15 -18.29 -3.44 -17.50
CA CYS A 15 -17.96 -4.39 -16.47
C CYS A 15 -19.22 -4.89 -15.74
N GLU A 16 -19.31 -6.20 -15.55
CA GLU A 16 -20.40 -6.82 -14.75
C GLU A 16 -19.97 -7.21 -13.33
N GLY A 17 -18.74 -6.88 -12.93
CA GLY A 17 -18.25 -7.20 -11.59
C GLY A 17 -18.03 -8.70 -11.31
N CYS A 18 -18.05 -9.56 -12.34
CA CYS A 18 -17.98 -11.03 -12.20
C CYS A 18 -16.73 -11.57 -11.51
N GLY A 19 -15.60 -10.85 -11.56
CA GLY A 19 -14.38 -11.23 -10.87
C GLY A 19 -13.45 -12.21 -11.62
N ASP A 20 -13.83 -12.68 -12.82
CA ASP A 20 -13.01 -13.60 -13.63
C ASP A 20 -11.58 -13.08 -13.86
N CYS A 21 -11.42 -11.79 -14.16
CA CYS A 21 -10.09 -11.16 -14.28
C CYS A 21 -9.20 -11.39 -13.03
N GLY A 22 -9.79 -11.43 -11.83
CA GLY A 22 -9.12 -11.71 -10.57
C GLY A 22 -8.78 -13.19 -10.40
N GLU A 23 -9.68 -14.09 -10.79
CA GLU A 23 -9.44 -15.54 -10.75
C GLU A 23 -8.31 -15.95 -11.72
N GLN A 24 -8.28 -15.40 -12.94
CA GLN A 24 -7.25 -15.73 -13.93
C GLN A 24 -5.85 -15.24 -13.58
N SER A 25 -5.75 -14.16 -12.79
CA SER A 25 -4.47 -13.48 -12.53
C SER A 25 -4.01 -13.54 -11.09
N ASN A 26 -4.92 -13.78 -10.15
CA ASN A 26 -4.71 -13.53 -8.72
C ASN A 26 -4.11 -12.12 -8.46
N CYS A 27 -4.50 -11.13 -9.28
CA CYS A 27 -3.88 -9.81 -9.29
C CYS A 27 -4.44 -8.90 -8.20
N VAL A 28 -3.57 -8.46 -7.30
CA VAL A 28 -3.90 -7.50 -6.23
C VAL A 28 -4.24 -6.09 -6.74
N ALA A 29 -3.86 -5.76 -7.98
CA ALA A 29 -4.19 -4.45 -8.57
C ALA A 29 -5.63 -4.38 -9.08
N LEU A 30 -6.38 -5.50 -9.12
CA LEU A 30 -7.79 -5.51 -9.47
C LEU A 30 -8.66 -5.19 -8.26
N VAL A 31 -9.05 -3.92 -8.17
CA VAL A 31 -9.81 -3.38 -7.03
C VAL A 31 -11.30 -3.27 -7.35
N PRO A 32 -12.19 -3.42 -6.36
CA PRO A 32 -13.58 -3.08 -6.54
C PRO A 32 -13.77 -1.56 -6.63
N VAL A 33 -14.74 -1.13 -7.43
CA VAL A 33 -15.17 0.28 -7.50
C VAL A 33 -16.70 0.33 -7.49
N GLU A 34 -17.26 1.20 -6.65
CA GLU A 34 -18.71 1.44 -6.61
C GLU A 34 -19.07 2.47 -7.67
N THR A 35 -20.08 2.15 -8.48
CA THR A 35 -20.58 3.02 -9.56
C THR A 35 -22.10 3.04 -9.53
N ASP A 36 -22.71 3.97 -10.26
CA ASP A 36 -24.18 4.05 -10.39
C ASP A 36 -24.79 2.78 -11.03
N LEU A 37 -23.99 1.98 -11.73
CA LEU A 37 -24.37 0.71 -12.36
C LEU A 37 -24.09 -0.51 -11.45
N GLY A 38 -23.80 -0.27 -10.17
CA GLY A 38 -23.43 -1.28 -9.18
C GLY A 38 -21.91 -1.48 -9.03
N ARG A 39 -21.53 -2.45 -8.22
CA ARG A 39 -20.13 -2.77 -7.90
C ARG A 39 -19.39 -3.35 -9.10
N LYS A 40 -18.38 -2.64 -9.59
CA LYS A 40 -17.55 -3.02 -10.75
C LYS A 40 -16.10 -3.31 -10.33
N ARG A 41 -15.22 -3.49 -11.31
CA ARG A 41 -13.78 -3.66 -11.13
C ARG A 41 -13.02 -2.54 -11.82
N ALA A 42 -11.90 -2.16 -11.23
CA ALA A 42 -10.93 -1.24 -11.81
C ALA A 42 -9.50 -1.79 -11.63
N ILE A 43 -8.57 -1.31 -12.45
CA ILE A 43 -7.14 -1.59 -12.27
C ILE A 43 -6.50 -0.40 -11.56
N ASP A 44 -5.95 -0.62 -10.36
CA ASP A 44 -5.09 0.35 -9.69
C ASP A 44 -3.77 0.47 -10.47
N GLN A 45 -3.65 1.59 -11.19
CA GLN A 45 -2.50 1.91 -12.04
C GLN A 45 -1.21 2.17 -11.27
N SER A 46 -1.28 2.34 -9.94
CA SER A 46 -0.12 2.52 -9.07
C SER A 46 0.39 1.17 -8.54
N ALA A 47 -0.49 0.18 -8.40
CA ALA A 47 -0.15 -1.19 -7.98
C ALA A 47 0.11 -2.16 -9.14
N CYS A 48 -0.38 -1.85 -10.35
CA CYS A 48 -0.22 -2.70 -11.52
C CYS A 48 1.26 -2.88 -11.92
N ASN A 49 1.69 -4.14 -12.02
CA ASN A 49 3.05 -4.52 -12.44
C ASN A 49 3.21 -4.69 -13.96
N LEU A 50 2.13 -4.47 -14.73
CA LEU A 50 2.11 -4.52 -16.20
C LEU A 50 2.49 -5.89 -16.80
N ASP A 51 2.18 -6.99 -16.13
CA ASP A 51 2.36 -8.35 -16.69
C ASP A 51 1.18 -8.83 -17.56
N TYR A 52 0.09 -8.05 -17.57
CA TYR A 52 -1.14 -8.25 -18.35
C TYR A 52 -1.80 -9.63 -18.17
N SER A 53 -1.48 -10.34 -17.09
CA SER A 53 -2.05 -11.65 -16.79
C SER A 53 -3.58 -11.62 -16.64
N CYS A 54 -4.14 -10.50 -16.18
CA CYS A 54 -5.58 -10.28 -16.07
C CYS A 54 -6.32 -10.28 -17.42
N ASN A 55 -5.64 -9.98 -18.53
CA ASN A 55 -6.19 -9.99 -19.88
C ASN A 55 -6.13 -11.37 -20.56
N LYS A 56 -5.66 -12.41 -19.84
CA LYS A 56 -5.73 -13.79 -20.34
C LYS A 56 -7.16 -14.32 -20.36
N GLY A 57 -8.06 -13.73 -19.56
CA GLY A 57 -9.49 -14.00 -19.61
C GLY A 57 -10.18 -13.23 -20.75
N PHE A 58 -11.32 -13.73 -21.21
CA PHE A 58 -12.12 -13.10 -22.26
C PHE A 58 -13.08 -12.06 -21.68
N CYS A 59 -12.54 -10.99 -21.07
CA CYS A 59 -13.36 -9.94 -20.48
C CYS A 59 -13.61 -8.79 -21.48
N PRO A 60 -14.86 -8.54 -21.91
CA PRO A 60 -15.16 -7.50 -22.90
C PRO A 60 -14.97 -6.07 -22.39
N SER A 61 -14.77 -5.87 -21.08
CA SER A 61 -14.59 -4.54 -20.49
C SER A 61 -13.15 -4.03 -20.55
N PHE A 62 -12.16 -4.83 -20.95
CA PHE A 62 -10.78 -4.36 -21.03
C PHE A 62 -10.59 -3.33 -22.15
N ALA A 63 -9.87 -2.25 -21.84
CA ALA A 63 -9.45 -1.23 -22.79
C ALA A 63 -7.94 -0.99 -22.64
N SER A 64 -7.21 -1.02 -23.75
CA SER A 64 -5.78 -0.69 -23.81
C SER A 64 -5.57 0.76 -24.22
N VAL A 65 -4.70 1.46 -23.50
CA VAL A 65 -4.20 2.79 -23.89
C VAL A 65 -2.71 2.67 -24.18
N ILE A 66 -2.31 3.00 -25.40
CA ILE A 66 -0.92 2.94 -25.88
C ILE A 66 -0.39 4.37 -26.01
N GLY A 67 0.80 4.65 -25.48
CA GLY A 67 1.39 6.00 -25.55
C GLY A 67 0.80 7.01 -24.57
N GLY A 68 -0.15 6.58 -23.73
CA GLY A 68 -0.79 7.45 -22.74
C GLY A 68 0.09 7.66 -21.51
N GLN A 69 0.30 8.92 -21.14
CA GLN A 69 0.91 9.27 -19.85
C GLN A 69 -0.16 9.55 -18.81
N ARG A 70 -0.02 8.96 -17.61
CA ARG A 70 -0.89 9.32 -16.49
C ARG A 70 -0.65 10.78 -16.15
N LYS A 71 -1.74 11.55 -16.05
CA LYS A 71 -1.68 12.87 -15.42
C LYS A 71 -1.22 12.65 -13.98
N MET A 72 0.03 12.97 -13.67
CA MET A 72 0.45 13.04 -12.29
C MET A 72 -0.42 14.11 -11.63
N ALA A 73 -1.05 13.76 -10.50
CA ALA A 73 -1.70 14.76 -9.69
C ALA A 73 -0.62 15.79 -9.35
N THR A 74 -0.76 17.01 -9.88
CA THR A 74 0.04 18.13 -9.39
C THR A 74 -0.26 18.19 -7.90
N PRO A 75 0.72 18.03 -7.00
CA PRO A 75 0.44 18.06 -5.59
C PRO A 75 -0.25 19.40 -5.32
N LYS A 76 -1.56 19.36 -5.03
CA LYS A 76 -2.24 20.44 -4.30
C LYS A 76 -1.80 20.36 -2.84
N ALA A 77 -0.51 20.32 -2.61
CA ALA A 77 0.07 20.64 -1.33
C ALA A 77 0.51 22.09 -1.49
N GLN A 78 -0.34 23.01 -1.03
CA GLN A 78 0.27 24.11 -0.28
C GLN A 78 1.18 23.42 0.73
N PRO A 79 2.46 23.81 0.86
CA PRO A 79 3.26 23.32 1.96
C PRO A 79 2.49 23.72 3.20
N VAL A 80 1.79 22.75 3.80
CA VAL A 80 1.32 22.89 5.17
C VAL A 80 2.62 22.87 5.93
N SER A 81 3.17 24.05 6.20
CA SER A 81 4.13 24.19 7.28
C SER A 81 3.46 23.47 8.46
N PRO A 82 4.04 22.39 8.98
CA PRO A 82 3.52 21.77 10.17
C PRO A 82 3.30 22.90 11.17
N ASP A 83 2.07 23.07 11.61
CA ASP A 83 1.81 24.04 12.66
C ASP A 83 2.54 23.49 13.89
N GLU A 84 3.74 24.00 14.14
CA GLU A 84 4.58 23.54 15.25
C GLU A 84 3.85 23.73 16.58
N SER A 85 2.87 24.65 16.65
CA SER A 85 2.02 24.85 17.82
C SER A 85 1.04 23.69 18.07
N ALA A 86 0.82 22.81 17.09
CA ALA A 86 0.00 21.60 17.21
C ALA A 86 0.80 20.35 17.60
N ILE A 87 2.14 20.43 17.66
CA ILE A 87 2.98 19.33 18.13
C ILE A 87 2.94 19.36 19.65
N ALA A 88 2.19 18.42 20.24
CA ALA A 88 2.18 18.24 21.68
C ALA A 88 3.60 17.96 22.19
N ASP A 89 3.95 18.56 23.33
CA ASP A 89 5.21 18.26 24.01
C ASP A 89 5.32 16.74 24.26
N PRO A 90 6.51 16.15 24.07
CA PRO A 90 6.71 14.74 24.32
C PRO A 90 6.35 14.43 25.77
N ILE A 91 5.37 13.54 25.95
CA ILE A 91 5.02 13.03 27.28
C ILE A 91 6.19 12.15 27.72
N ASP A 92 6.75 12.44 28.89
CA ASP A 92 7.79 11.61 29.52
C ASP A 92 7.18 10.30 30.02
N THR A 93 6.90 9.39 29.09
CA THR A 93 6.45 8.03 29.40
C THR A 93 7.67 7.19 29.75
N ARG A 94 7.95 7.09 31.05
CA ARG A 94 8.94 6.17 31.58
C ARG A 94 8.49 4.72 31.34
N ILE A 95 9.34 3.92 30.70
CA ILE A 95 9.08 2.50 30.45
C ILE A 95 9.68 1.68 31.60
N ASP A 96 8.87 1.36 32.62
CA ASP A 96 9.34 0.62 33.80
C ASP A 96 9.47 -0.90 33.57
N ARG A 97 8.88 -1.41 32.48
CA ARG A 97 8.89 -2.83 32.08
C ARG A 97 8.93 -2.93 30.56
N PRO A 98 9.44 -4.02 29.97
CA PRO A 98 9.44 -4.19 28.52
C PRO A 98 8.06 -3.90 27.92
N TYR A 99 8.02 -2.93 27.00
CA TYR A 99 6.82 -2.54 26.29
C TYR A 99 6.82 -3.20 24.92
N CYS A 100 5.90 -4.14 24.73
CA CYS A 100 5.81 -4.96 23.52
C CYS A 100 4.72 -4.42 22.60
N ILE A 101 5.08 -4.15 21.34
CA ILE A 101 4.19 -3.72 20.26
C ILE A 101 4.16 -4.84 19.23
N ALA A 102 2.97 -5.28 18.85
CA ALA A 102 2.76 -6.14 17.70
C ALA A 102 2.09 -5.32 16.60
N LEU A 103 2.86 -4.94 15.60
CA LEU A 103 2.38 -4.20 14.45
C LEU A 103 2.09 -5.17 13.31
N THR A 104 0.87 -5.14 12.76
CA THR A 104 0.45 -6.04 11.69
C THR A 104 0.00 -5.26 10.46
N GLY A 105 0.15 -5.82 9.28
CA GLY A 105 -0.38 -5.23 8.06
C GLY A 105 -0.16 -6.09 6.83
N VAL A 106 -0.32 -5.48 5.67
CA VAL A 106 -0.11 -6.11 4.37
C VAL A 106 1.17 -5.54 3.75
N GLY A 107 1.96 -6.33 3.03
CA GLY A 107 3.20 -5.79 2.48
C GLY A 107 2.96 -4.64 1.50
N GLY A 108 3.83 -3.63 1.58
CA GLY A 108 3.63 -2.34 0.92
C GLY A 108 2.94 -1.27 1.77
N THR A 109 2.36 -1.62 2.93
CA THR A 109 1.70 -0.64 3.84
C THR A 109 2.63 0.04 4.84
N GLY A 110 3.94 -0.22 4.77
CA GLY A 110 4.94 0.46 5.60
C GLY A 110 5.16 -0.13 7.00
N VAL A 111 4.65 -1.34 7.30
CA VAL A 111 4.85 -2.01 8.60
C VAL A 111 6.33 -2.06 9.04
N VAL A 112 7.21 -2.54 8.14
CA VAL A 112 8.67 -2.60 8.41
C VAL A 112 9.27 -1.21 8.58
N THR A 113 8.78 -0.23 7.81
CA THR A 113 9.24 1.16 7.90
C THR A 113 8.91 1.76 9.26
N ILE A 114 7.70 1.51 9.78
CA ILE A 114 7.30 1.96 11.11
C ILE A 114 8.16 1.29 12.19
N GLY A 115 8.44 0.00 12.08
CA GLY A 115 9.35 -0.71 12.98
C GLY A 115 10.75 -0.08 13.03
N ALA A 116 11.32 0.24 11.87
CA ALA A 116 12.61 0.92 11.76
C ALA A 116 12.59 2.34 12.35
N ILE A 117 11.51 3.11 12.13
CA ILE A 117 11.35 4.47 12.69
C ILE A 117 11.31 4.40 14.22
N ILE A 118 10.53 3.48 14.79
CA ILE A 118 10.46 3.29 16.24
C ILE A 118 11.81 2.87 16.80
N GLY A 119 12.52 1.95 16.14
CA GLY A 119 13.86 1.53 16.55
C GLY A 119 14.86 2.68 16.55
N MET A 120 14.84 3.54 15.54
CA MET A 120 15.68 4.74 15.49
C MET A 120 15.31 5.76 16.57
N ALA A 121 14.02 5.97 16.82
CA ALA A 121 13.55 6.85 17.89
C ALA A 121 14.04 6.36 19.27
N ALA A 122 13.93 5.06 19.53
CA ALA A 122 14.45 4.45 20.76
C ALA A 122 15.98 4.61 20.88
N HIS A 123 16.72 4.42 19.78
CA HIS A 123 18.17 4.64 19.76
C HIS A 123 18.54 6.09 20.10
N ILE A 124 17.86 7.08 19.51
CA ILE A 124 18.07 8.51 19.79
C ILE A 124 17.74 8.83 21.27
N ALA A 125 16.69 8.21 21.80
CA ALA A 125 16.29 8.32 23.20
C ALA A 125 17.20 7.54 24.17
N LYS A 126 18.24 6.84 23.67
CA LYS A 126 19.16 5.97 24.44
C LYS A 126 18.47 4.82 25.18
N MET A 127 17.36 4.35 24.63
CA MET A 127 16.56 3.24 25.14
C MET A 127 16.97 1.92 24.49
N GLY A 128 16.69 0.79 25.15
CA GLY A 128 16.81 -0.53 24.54
C GLY A 128 15.68 -0.80 23.55
N CYS A 129 16.00 -1.38 22.39
CA CYS A 129 15.00 -1.76 21.39
C CYS A 129 15.36 -3.08 20.70
N SER A 130 14.35 -3.90 20.44
CA SER A 130 14.43 -5.06 19.55
C SER A 130 13.28 -4.99 18.56
N VAL A 131 13.58 -5.13 17.26
CA VAL A 131 12.59 -5.17 16.18
C VAL A 131 12.77 -6.49 15.43
N LEU A 132 11.69 -7.26 15.32
CA LEU A 132 11.64 -8.51 14.56
C LEU A 132 10.56 -8.40 13.48
N ASP A 133 11.00 -8.24 12.23
CA ASP A 133 10.13 -8.13 11.07
C ASP A 133 9.94 -9.48 10.37
N MET A 134 8.69 -9.89 10.21
CA MET A 134 8.27 -11.05 9.43
C MET A 134 7.57 -10.57 8.16
N ALA A 135 8.34 -10.40 7.08
CA ALA A 135 7.85 -9.89 5.81
C ALA A 135 7.41 -10.98 4.80
N GLY A 136 7.81 -12.24 4.94
CA GLY A 136 7.34 -13.36 4.08
C GLY A 136 7.26 -13.04 2.56
N LEU A 137 6.21 -13.51 1.88
CA LEU A 137 5.85 -13.19 0.48
C LEU A 137 5.17 -11.81 0.32
N ALA A 138 5.27 -10.93 1.31
CA ALA A 138 4.32 -9.83 1.46
C ALA A 138 4.40 -8.72 0.42
N GLN A 139 5.45 -8.66 -0.39
CA GLN A 139 5.60 -7.66 -1.45
C GLN A 139 4.44 -7.68 -2.49
N LYS A 140 3.62 -8.73 -2.51
CA LYS A 140 2.38 -8.83 -3.30
C LYS A 140 1.13 -9.10 -2.45
N GLY A 141 0.94 -8.39 -1.34
CA GLY A 141 -0.30 -8.47 -0.56
C GLY A 141 -0.33 -9.54 0.53
N GLY A 142 0.82 -10.14 0.87
CA GLY A 142 0.93 -11.06 1.99
C GLY A 142 0.91 -10.36 3.36
N ALA A 143 0.64 -11.13 4.41
CA ALA A 143 0.67 -10.64 5.79
C ALA A 143 2.10 -10.28 6.22
N VAL A 144 2.24 -9.15 6.89
CA VAL A 144 3.46 -8.65 7.53
C VAL A 144 3.20 -8.42 9.00
N THR A 145 4.11 -8.85 9.84
CA THR A 145 4.11 -8.51 11.26
C THR A 145 5.47 -8.01 11.70
N SER A 146 5.49 -6.96 12.51
CA SER A 146 6.68 -6.45 13.18
C SER A 146 6.45 -6.52 14.69
N HIS A 147 7.29 -7.28 15.39
CA HIS A 147 7.29 -7.34 16.84
C HIS A 147 8.37 -6.41 17.36
N ILE A 148 7.97 -5.40 18.11
CA ILE A 148 8.86 -4.37 18.64
C ILE A 148 8.82 -4.44 20.15
N ILE A 149 9.99 -4.48 20.78
CA ILE A 149 10.13 -4.45 22.23
C ILE A 149 10.95 -3.21 22.57
N LEU A 150 10.44 -2.39 23.48
CA LEU A 150 11.11 -1.22 24.02
C LEU A 150 11.41 -1.45 25.50
N THR A 151 12.60 -1.07 25.94
CA THR A 151 13.00 -1.05 27.35
C THR A 151 13.62 0.31 27.68
N ALA A 152 13.59 0.69 28.97
CA ALA A 152 14.37 1.83 29.44
C ALA A 152 15.86 1.70 29.09
#